data_AF-A0A813ERR2-F1
#
_entry.id   AF-A0A813ERR2-F1
#
_cell.length_a   1.000
_cell.length_b   1.000
_cell.length_c   1.000
_cell.angle_alpha   90.00
_cell.angle_beta   90.00
_cell.angle_gamma   90.00
#
_symmetry.space_group_name_H-M   'P 1'
#
loop_
_entity.id
_entity.type
_entity.pdbx_description
1 polymer ?
#
loop_
_entity_poly.entity_id
_entity_poly.type
_entity_poly.pdbx_seq_one_letter_code
_entity_poly.pdbx_strand_id
1 'polypeptide(L)'
;EKAEERRMASPSPDEIAAGCPYINQYCQDVHSDKVKCLWTSEKGRVLRSEVAFTMGDIVFREPPLHLVAEDKGNPMFDRLKDLCSKQPTIFEYEPLWYWTALNSLPPALLLPGESRIKSITQDQHKKLLLLYHDKVSAAGKAFTLLVQEFRLGAQLDPIELERLLQ
;
A
#
# COMPACT_ATOMS: atom_id res chain seq x y z
N GLU A 1 -22.31 12.78 -17.34
CA GLU A 1 -22.59 11.78 -16.28
C GLU A 1 -21.86 12.26 -15.03
N LYS A 2 -22.57 12.63 -13.96
CA LYS A 2 -21.96 13.27 -12.78
C LYS A 2 -21.09 12.24 -12.08
N ALA A 3 -19.80 12.55 -11.88
CA ALA A 3 -18.96 11.83 -10.94
C ALA A 3 -19.62 11.92 -9.57
N GLU A 4 -20.22 10.82 -9.15
CA GLU A 4 -20.74 10.63 -7.81
C GLU A 4 -19.57 10.85 -6.85
N GLU A 5 -19.69 11.85 -5.97
CA GLU A 5 -18.71 12.09 -4.89
C GLU A 5 -18.55 10.79 -4.11
N ARG A 6 -17.49 10.04 -4.42
CA ARG A 6 -17.11 8.88 -3.62
C ARG A 6 -16.73 9.44 -2.25
N ARG A 7 -17.63 9.26 -1.29
CA ARG A 7 -17.34 9.59 0.11
C ARG A 7 -16.31 8.60 0.62
N MET A 8 -15.04 8.95 0.41
CA MET A 8 -13.92 8.36 1.11
C MET A 8 -14.12 8.66 2.60
N ALA A 9 -14.34 7.61 3.39
CA ALA A 9 -14.41 7.76 4.83
C ALA A 9 -13.00 7.64 5.38
N SER A 10 -12.52 8.66 6.07
CA SER A 10 -11.26 8.55 6.80
C SER A 10 -11.38 7.42 7.83
N PRO A 11 -10.33 6.59 8.01
CA PRO A 11 -10.35 5.54 9.02
C PRO A 11 -10.58 6.16 10.40
N SER A 12 -11.36 5.45 11.23
CA SER A 12 -11.64 5.89 12.59
C SER A 12 -10.34 5.94 13.42
N PRO A 13 -10.29 6.77 14.47
CA PRO A 13 -9.17 6.80 15.42
C PRO A 13 -8.78 5.42 15.93
N ASP A 14 -9.77 4.56 16.22
CA ASP A 14 -9.53 3.20 16.73
C ASP A 14 -8.90 2.28 15.66
N GLU A 15 -9.35 2.39 14.40
CA GLU A 15 -8.75 1.65 13.27
C GLU A 15 -7.28 2.06 13.06
N ILE A 16 -6.95 3.35 13.16
CA ILE A 16 -5.56 3.81 13.02
C ILE A 16 -4.73 3.40 14.25
N ALA A 17 -5.30 3.49 15.46
CA ALA A 17 -4.64 3.09 16.71
C ALA A 17 -4.35 1.59 16.77
N ALA A 18 -5.15 0.76 16.10
CA ALA A 18 -4.94 -0.69 16.00
C ALA A 18 -3.60 -1.07 15.33
N GLY A 19 -2.96 -0.16 14.61
CA GLY A 19 -1.61 -0.35 14.07
C GLY A 19 -0.49 -0.25 15.11
N CYS A 20 -0.70 0.44 16.24
CA CYS A 20 0.33 0.70 17.25
C CYS A 20 0.98 -0.59 17.81
N PRO A 21 0.25 -1.66 18.17
CA PRO A 21 0.86 -2.89 18.68
C PRO A 21 1.83 -3.53 17.69
N TYR A 22 1.49 -3.55 16.39
CA TYR A 22 2.38 -4.11 15.38
C TYR A 22 3.63 -3.25 15.18
N ILE A 23 3.48 -1.92 15.18
CA ILE A 23 4.62 -0.99 15.10
C ILE A 23 5.54 -1.17 16.31
N ASN A 24 4.97 -1.31 17.51
CA ASN A 24 5.72 -1.55 18.74
C ASN A 24 6.50 -2.87 18.69
N GLN A 25 5.89 -3.94 18.19
CA GLN A 25 6.60 -5.20 18.01
C GLN A 25 7.78 -5.04 17.05
N TYR A 26 7.59 -4.37 15.92
CA TYR A 26 8.68 -4.08 14.98
C TYR A 26 9.79 -3.24 15.61
N CYS A 27 9.45 -2.22 16.40
CA CYS A 27 10.43 -1.40 17.12
C CYS A 27 11.20 -2.21 18.19
N GLN A 28 10.55 -3.17 18.84
CA GLN A 28 11.22 -4.09 19.75
C GLN A 28 12.22 -4.96 19.00
N ASP A 29 11.80 -5.57 17.89
CA ASP A 29 12.58 -6.54 17.13
C ASP A 29 13.78 -5.88 16.41
N VAL A 30 13.61 -4.67 15.88
CA VAL A 30 14.61 -4.00 15.02
C VAL A 30 15.37 -2.89 15.72
N HIS A 31 14.72 -2.16 16.65
CA HIS A 31 15.28 -0.96 17.28
C HIS A 31 15.51 -1.11 18.79
N SER A 32 15.44 -2.34 19.31
CA SER A 32 15.68 -2.66 20.72
C SER A 32 14.79 -1.86 21.69
N ASP A 33 13.53 -1.61 21.30
CA ASP A 33 12.51 -0.95 22.12
C ASP A 33 12.89 0.45 22.63
N LYS A 34 13.79 1.15 21.93
CA LYS A 34 14.18 2.54 22.26
C LYS A 34 13.06 3.55 22.03
N VAL A 35 12.03 3.14 21.30
CA VAL A 35 10.88 3.95 20.95
C VAL A 35 9.60 3.14 21.03
N LYS A 36 8.50 3.84 21.29
CA LYS A 36 7.16 3.29 21.37
C LYS A 36 6.18 4.12 20.56
N CYS A 37 5.44 3.46 19.68
CA CYS A 37 4.29 3.99 18.99
C CYS A 37 3.08 4.06 19.92
N LEU A 38 2.51 5.26 20.02
CA LEU A 38 1.31 5.59 20.78
C LEU A 38 0.31 6.28 19.87
N TRP A 39 -0.97 6.20 20.22
CA TRP A 39 -2.02 6.98 19.58
C TRP A 39 -2.33 8.25 20.37
N THR A 40 -2.57 9.35 19.67
CA THR A 40 -3.06 10.61 20.23
C THR A 40 -4.20 11.13 19.36
N SER A 41 -5.23 11.73 19.96
CA SER A 41 -6.36 12.31 19.22
C SER A 41 -5.97 13.51 18.35
N GLU A 42 -4.88 14.19 18.69
CA GLU A 42 -4.44 15.42 18.02
C GLU A 42 -3.49 15.18 16.84
N LYS A 43 -2.57 14.20 16.97
CA LYS A 43 -1.50 13.95 15.99
C LYS A 43 -1.58 12.57 15.34
N GLY A 44 -2.52 11.75 15.78
CA GLY A 44 -2.60 10.36 15.41
C GLY A 44 -1.48 9.51 16.03
N ARG A 45 -0.87 8.63 15.23
CA ARG A 45 0.25 7.78 15.67
C ARG A 45 1.51 8.63 15.87
N VAL A 46 2.09 8.52 17.06
CA VAL A 46 3.33 9.21 17.43
C VAL A 46 4.35 8.21 17.95
N LEU A 47 5.61 8.37 17.57
CA LEU A 47 6.73 7.64 18.16
C LEU A 47 7.28 8.46 19.32
N ARG A 48 7.25 7.89 20.52
CA ARG A 48 7.83 8.45 21.73
C ARG A 48 9.11 7.69 22.05
N SER A 49 10.18 8.39 22.41
CA SER A 49 11.38 7.72 22.90
C SER A 49 11.20 7.23 24.33
N GLU A 50 11.73 6.04 24.62
CA GLU A 50 11.77 5.44 25.95
C GLU A 50 13.15 5.61 26.62
N VAL A 51 14.11 6.24 25.93
CA VAL A 51 15.49 6.48 26.40
C VAL A 51 15.95 7.90 26.09
N ALA A 52 17.01 8.36 26.76
CA ALA A 52 17.67 9.60 26.36
C ALA A 52 18.59 9.35 25.16
N PHE A 53 18.54 10.25 24.17
CA PHE A 53 19.49 10.29 23.06
C PHE A 53 20.40 11.51 23.19
N THR A 54 21.64 11.36 22.74
CA THR A 54 22.63 12.43 22.64
C THR A 54 22.76 12.92 21.20
N MET A 55 23.32 14.11 21.01
CA MET A 55 23.51 14.67 19.68
C MET A 55 24.45 13.78 18.85
N GLY A 56 23.98 13.35 17.68
CA GLY A 56 24.70 12.45 16.79
C GLY A 56 24.26 10.98 16.89
N ASP A 57 23.43 10.63 17.88
CA ASP A 57 22.86 9.30 17.95
C ASP A 57 21.91 9.02 16.79
N ILE A 58 21.98 7.81 16.26
CA ILE A 58 21.05 7.30 15.27
C ILE A 58 19.82 6.75 16.00
N VAL A 59 18.69 7.42 15.86
CA VAL A 59 17.40 6.97 16.43
C VAL A 59 16.79 5.86 15.57
N PHE A 60 16.85 6.00 14.25
CA PHE A 60 16.32 5.04 13.28
C PHE A 60 17.26 4.85 12.09
N ARG A 61 17.31 3.62 11.58
CA ARG A 61 17.74 3.34 10.21
C ARG A 61 16.71 2.42 9.57
N GLU A 62 15.90 2.98 8.68
CA GLU A 62 14.85 2.26 7.97
C GLU A 62 15.23 2.09 6.49
N PRO A 63 15.16 0.88 5.93
CA PRO A 63 15.19 0.72 4.49
C PRO A 63 13.88 1.23 3.86
N PRO A 64 13.88 1.59 2.57
CA PRO A 64 12.64 1.84 1.83
C PRO A 64 11.70 0.65 1.94
N LEU A 65 10.43 0.92 2.20
CA LEU A 65 9.44 -0.13 2.42
C LEU A 65 9.20 -0.98 1.15
N HIS A 66 9.09 -0.30 0.01
CA HIS A 66 8.93 -0.91 -1.29
C HIS A 66 9.51 0.02 -2.37
N LEU A 67 10.20 -0.56 -3.34
CA LEU A 67 10.74 0.16 -4.50
C LEU A 67 10.26 -0.57 -5.76
N VAL A 68 9.54 0.16 -6.59
CA VAL A 68 9.05 -0.32 -7.87
C VAL A 68 9.60 0.58 -8.96
N ALA A 69 10.12 -0.06 -9.99
CA ALA A 69 10.58 0.61 -11.20
C ALA A 69 9.72 0.16 -12.37
N GLU A 70 9.77 0.93 -13.45
CA GLU A 70 9.24 0.50 -14.74
C GLU A 70 9.88 -0.83 -15.17
N ASP A 71 9.06 -1.76 -15.62
CA ASP A 71 9.52 -3.08 -16.05
C ASP A 71 9.48 -3.18 -17.57
N LYS A 72 10.55 -2.71 -18.22
CA LYS A 72 10.64 -2.65 -19.69
C LYS A 72 10.67 -4.06 -20.28
N GLY A 73 9.74 -4.35 -21.18
CA GLY A 73 9.60 -5.66 -21.81
C GLY A 73 8.69 -6.61 -21.03
N ASN A 74 8.12 -6.17 -19.88
CA ASN A 74 7.06 -6.90 -19.21
C ASN A 74 5.73 -6.66 -19.95
N PRO A 75 5.11 -7.71 -20.54
CA PRO A 75 3.89 -7.54 -21.32
C PRO A 75 2.72 -6.96 -20.53
N MET A 76 2.66 -7.21 -19.21
CA MET A 76 1.62 -6.65 -18.35
C MET A 76 1.81 -5.16 -18.15
N PHE A 77 3.05 -4.72 -17.90
CA PHE A 77 3.36 -3.29 -17.74
C PHE A 77 3.17 -2.52 -19.04
N ASP A 78 3.58 -3.08 -20.18
CA ASP A 78 3.32 -2.49 -21.49
C ASP A 78 1.83 -2.36 -21.78
N ARG A 79 1.04 -3.40 -21.44
CA ARG A 79 -0.42 -3.36 -21.55
C ARG A 79 -1.05 -2.33 -20.63
N LEU A 80 -0.53 -2.15 -19.42
CA LEU A 80 -0.98 -1.15 -18.47
C LEU A 80 -0.80 0.27 -19.02
N LYS A 81 0.37 0.60 -19.58
CA LYS A 81 0.60 1.90 -20.25
C LYS A 81 -0.40 2.14 -21.39
N ASP A 82 -0.67 1.10 -22.16
CA ASP A 82 -1.67 1.09 -23.22
C ASP A 82 -3.08 1.41 -22.70
N LEU A 83 -3.49 0.84 -21.56
CA LEU A 83 -4.79 1.12 -20.95
C LEU A 83 -4.88 2.56 -20.45
N CYS A 84 -3.86 3.04 -19.75
CA CYS A 84 -3.81 4.40 -19.24
C CYS A 84 -3.90 5.44 -20.37
N SER A 85 -3.17 5.23 -21.47
CA SER A 85 -3.21 6.13 -22.64
C SER A 85 -4.54 6.10 -23.39
N LYS A 86 -5.17 4.93 -23.52
CA LYS A 86 -6.43 4.76 -24.27
C LYS A 86 -7.66 5.20 -23.47
N GLN A 87 -7.58 5.19 -22.15
CA GLN A 87 -8.72 5.43 -21.25
C GLN A 87 -8.36 6.42 -20.12
N PRO A 88 -7.92 7.66 -20.43
CA PRO A 88 -7.43 8.61 -19.42
C PRO A 88 -8.51 9.11 -18.46
N THR A 89 -9.79 8.98 -18.81
CA THR A 89 -10.93 9.31 -17.93
C THR A 89 -11.23 8.21 -16.91
N ILE A 90 -10.65 7.02 -17.06
CA ILE A 90 -10.77 5.91 -16.13
C ILE A 90 -9.47 5.75 -15.34
N PHE A 91 -8.33 5.85 -16.01
CA PHE A 91 -7.01 5.76 -15.42
C PHE A 91 -6.46 7.16 -15.15
N GLU A 92 -6.79 7.69 -13.98
CA GLU A 92 -6.47 9.07 -13.57
C GLU A 92 -5.01 9.25 -13.12
N TYR A 93 -4.29 8.16 -12.87
CA TYR A 93 -2.89 8.17 -12.44
C TYR A 93 -1.94 7.71 -13.55
N GLU A 94 -0.67 8.06 -13.41
CA GLU A 94 0.39 7.52 -14.27
C GLU A 94 0.47 5.98 -14.15
N PRO A 95 0.84 5.26 -15.22
CA PRO A 95 0.93 3.79 -15.23
C PRO A 95 1.76 3.20 -14.09
N LEU A 96 2.82 3.91 -13.67
CA LEU A 96 3.70 3.47 -12.59
C LEU A 96 2.99 3.35 -11.24
N TRP A 97 1.94 4.13 -10.97
CA TRP A 97 1.18 4.02 -9.71
C TRP A 97 0.39 2.73 -9.65
N TYR A 98 -0.34 2.39 -10.72
CA TYR A 98 -1.03 1.11 -10.84
C TYR A 98 -0.06 -0.07 -10.83
N TRP A 99 1.11 0.10 -11.47
CA TRP A 99 2.17 -0.90 -11.46
C TRP A 99 2.71 -1.15 -10.06
N THR A 100 2.88 -0.08 -9.27
CA THR A 100 3.31 -0.16 -7.88
C THR A 100 2.29 -0.92 -7.04
N ALA A 101 0.99 -0.64 -7.20
CA ALA A 101 -0.07 -1.38 -6.51
C ALA A 101 -0.06 -2.86 -6.85
N LEU A 102 0.10 -3.23 -8.13
CA LEU A 102 0.21 -4.62 -8.57
C LEU A 102 1.42 -5.33 -7.96
N ASN A 103 2.59 -4.69 -7.93
CA ASN A 103 3.81 -5.26 -7.34
C ASN A 103 3.81 -5.21 -5.80
N SER A 104 2.81 -4.56 -5.19
CA SER A 104 2.61 -4.55 -3.74
C SER A 104 1.72 -5.70 -3.25
N LEU A 105 1.35 -6.63 -4.13
CA LEU A 105 0.58 -7.82 -3.78
C LEU A 105 1.50 -8.93 -3.21
N PRO A 106 1.10 -9.59 -2.12
CA PRO A 106 1.81 -10.77 -1.64
C PRO A 106 1.39 -12.02 -2.43
N PRO A 107 2.18 -13.11 -2.40
CA PRO A 107 1.91 -14.33 -3.16
C PRO A 107 0.52 -14.94 -2.93
N ALA A 108 -0.06 -14.75 -1.74
CA ALA A 108 -1.39 -15.29 -1.41
C ALA A 108 -2.54 -14.63 -2.17
N LEU A 109 -2.32 -13.47 -2.79
CA LEU A 109 -3.29 -12.75 -3.62
C LEU A 109 -3.01 -12.93 -5.13
N LEU A 110 -2.05 -13.78 -5.49
CA LEU A 110 -1.64 -14.02 -6.87
C LEU A 110 -1.89 -15.47 -7.27
N LEU A 111 -2.37 -15.65 -8.50
CA LEU A 111 -2.55 -16.98 -9.08
C LEU A 111 -1.25 -17.81 -9.02
N PRO A 112 -1.33 -19.13 -8.79
CA PRO A 112 -0.16 -19.99 -8.82
C PRO A 112 0.56 -19.88 -10.16
N GLY A 113 1.86 -19.56 -10.13
CA GLY A 113 2.68 -19.41 -11.33
C GLY A 113 2.59 -18.03 -12.00
N GLU A 114 1.89 -17.06 -11.41
CA GLU A 114 1.96 -15.67 -11.85
C GLU A 114 3.41 -15.16 -11.69
N SER A 115 4.04 -14.88 -12.82
CA SER A 115 5.44 -14.45 -12.90
C SER A 115 5.60 -13.05 -13.48
N ARG A 116 4.51 -12.45 -13.97
CA ARG A 116 4.51 -11.11 -14.54
C ARG A 116 4.57 -10.04 -13.45
N ILE A 117 4.24 -10.37 -12.20
CA ILE A 117 4.23 -9.44 -11.07
C ILE A 117 5.31 -9.88 -10.07
N LYS A 118 6.13 -8.94 -9.61
CA LYS A 118 7.11 -9.20 -8.55
C LYS A 118 6.45 -8.98 -7.19
N SER A 119 5.98 -10.07 -6.58
CA SER A 119 5.31 -10.03 -5.28
C SER A 119 6.23 -9.58 -4.14
N ILE A 120 5.63 -9.00 -3.10
CA ILE A 120 6.30 -8.68 -1.83
C ILE A 120 6.00 -9.70 -0.73
N THR A 121 6.69 -9.59 0.40
CA THR A 121 6.37 -10.42 1.57
C THR A 121 5.05 -9.98 2.23
N GLN A 122 4.44 -10.88 3.00
CA GLN A 122 3.25 -10.55 3.81
C GLN A 122 3.52 -9.42 4.82
N ASP A 123 4.74 -9.38 5.36
CA ASP A 123 5.17 -8.33 6.29
C ASP A 123 5.25 -6.95 5.59
N GLN A 124 5.84 -6.89 4.40
CA GLN A 124 5.88 -5.67 3.59
C GLN A 124 4.46 -5.21 3.20
N HIS A 125 3.60 -6.14 2.78
CA HIS A 125 2.22 -5.83 2.43
C HIS A 125 1.46 -5.24 3.63
N LYS A 126 1.58 -5.86 4.80
CA LYS A 126 1.00 -5.34 6.04
C LYS A 126 1.52 -3.95 6.40
N LYS A 127 2.82 -3.71 6.25
CA LYS A 127 3.44 -2.39 6.47
C LYS A 127 2.94 -1.34 5.50
N LEU A 128 2.70 -1.68 4.23
CA LEU A 128 2.12 -0.76 3.25
C LEU A 128 0.70 -0.36 3.65
N LEU A 129 -0.12 -1.33 4.08
CA LEU A 129 -1.48 -1.07 4.58
C LEU A 129 -1.52 -0.32 5.92
N LEU A 130 -0.38 -0.16 6.61
CA LEU A 130 -0.28 0.70 7.78
C LEU A 130 -0.02 2.15 7.41
N LEU A 131 0.34 2.47 6.16
CA LEU A 131 0.37 3.85 5.71
C LEU A 131 -1.06 4.41 5.75
N TYR A 132 -1.18 5.71 6.03
CA TYR A 132 -2.50 6.33 6.03
C TYR A 132 -3.09 6.21 4.63
N HIS A 133 -4.27 5.61 4.53
CA HIS A 133 -5.08 5.59 3.33
C HIS A 133 -6.54 5.78 3.74
N ASP A 134 -7.36 6.37 2.87
CA ASP A 134 -8.79 6.45 3.12
C ASP A 134 -9.44 5.07 2.98
N LYS A 135 -10.61 4.90 3.60
CA LYS A 135 -11.34 3.63 3.53
C LYS A 135 -11.95 3.49 2.14
N VAL A 136 -11.45 2.51 1.39
CA VAL A 136 -12.03 2.08 0.11
C VAL A 136 -13.19 1.13 0.39
N SER A 137 -14.42 1.61 0.16
CA SER A 137 -15.66 0.84 0.34
C SER A 137 -16.16 0.17 -0.94
N ALA A 138 -15.74 0.68 -2.10
CA ALA A 138 -16.08 0.14 -3.41
C ALA A 138 -14.94 0.39 -4.39
N ALA A 139 -14.65 -0.60 -5.24
CA ALA A 139 -13.58 -0.49 -6.20
C ALA A 139 -13.93 0.45 -7.35
N GLY A 140 -12.98 1.29 -7.73
CA GLY A 140 -13.03 2.12 -8.91
C GLY A 140 -13.03 1.30 -10.19
N LYS A 141 -13.52 1.94 -11.26
CA LYS A 141 -13.54 1.35 -12.61
C LYS A 141 -12.15 0.91 -13.07
N ALA A 142 -11.11 1.70 -12.79
CA ALA A 142 -9.72 1.35 -13.13
C ALA A 142 -9.32 0.00 -12.53
N PHE A 143 -9.49 -0.19 -11.22
CA PHE A 143 -9.09 -1.40 -10.51
C PHE A 143 -9.93 -2.62 -10.92
N THR A 144 -11.23 -2.43 -11.12
CA THR A 144 -12.09 -3.48 -11.68
C THR A 144 -11.60 -3.94 -13.05
N LEU A 145 -11.28 -2.98 -13.93
CA LEU A 145 -10.74 -3.29 -15.26
C LEU A 145 -9.37 -3.96 -15.20
N LEU A 146 -8.46 -3.53 -14.31
CA LEU A 146 -7.14 -4.16 -14.17
C LEU A 146 -7.25 -5.62 -13.74
N VAL A 147 -8.08 -5.90 -12.75
CA VAL A 147 -8.31 -7.26 -12.25
C VAL A 147 -8.90 -8.15 -13.35
N GLN A 148 -9.80 -7.62 -14.18
CA GLN A 148 -10.38 -8.34 -15.31
C GLN A 148 -9.37 -8.55 -16.45
N GLU A 149 -8.72 -7.48 -16.91
CA GLU A 149 -7.78 -7.49 -18.04
C GLU A 149 -6.60 -8.43 -17.78
N PHE A 150 -6.06 -8.41 -16.57
CA PHE A 150 -4.92 -9.25 -16.18
C PHE A 150 -5.32 -10.62 -15.63
N ARG A 151 -6.63 -10.91 -15.58
CA ARG A 151 -7.24 -12.18 -15.13
C ARG A 151 -6.87 -12.53 -13.68
N LEU A 152 -6.84 -11.54 -12.80
CA LEU A 152 -6.49 -11.69 -11.38
C LEU A 152 -7.71 -11.99 -10.48
N GLY A 153 -8.93 -11.86 -11.00
CA GLY A 153 -10.16 -11.83 -10.21
C GLY A 153 -10.53 -13.12 -9.45
N ALA A 154 -9.84 -14.24 -9.68
CA ALA A 154 -10.07 -15.45 -8.89
C ALA A 154 -9.45 -15.39 -7.48
N GLN A 155 -8.47 -14.49 -7.25
CA GLN A 155 -7.77 -14.36 -5.96
C GLN A 155 -7.66 -12.93 -5.45
N LEU A 156 -7.89 -11.94 -6.31
CA LEU A 156 -7.73 -10.53 -5.97
C LEU A 156 -9.06 -9.79 -6.06
N ASP A 157 -9.50 -9.25 -4.92
CA ASP A 157 -10.57 -8.26 -4.88
C ASP A 157 -10.02 -6.91 -5.39
N PRO A 158 -10.67 -6.26 -6.38
CA PRO A 158 -10.30 -4.93 -6.83
C PRO A 158 -10.17 -3.87 -5.71
N ILE A 159 -10.90 -4.02 -4.60
CA ILE A 159 -10.79 -3.11 -3.44
C ILE A 159 -9.40 -3.22 -2.80
N GLU A 160 -8.84 -4.42 -2.67
CA GLU A 160 -7.51 -4.61 -2.07
C GLU A 160 -6.43 -3.98 -2.95
N LEU A 161 -6.58 -4.02 -4.27
CA LEU A 161 -5.65 -3.36 -5.18
C LEU A 161 -5.75 -1.83 -5.10
N GLU A 162 -6.95 -1.29 -4.93
CA GLU A 162 -7.16 0.17 -4.77
C GLU A 162 -6.59 0.69 -3.46
N ARG A 163 -6.70 -0.08 -2.36
CA ARG A 163 -6.07 0.27 -1.07
C ARG A 163 -4.56 0.39 -1.13
N LEU A 164 -3.90 -0.27 -2.08
CA LEU A 164 -2.45 -0.18 -2.26
C LEU A 164 -2.02 1.05 -3.07
N LEU A 165 -2.97 1.79 -3.65
CA LEU A 165 -2.70 3.00 -4.43
C LEU A 165 -3.08 4.28 -3.69
N GLN A 166 -4.16 4.26 -2.88
CA GLN A 166 -4.61 5.41 -2.07
C GLN A 166 -3.73 5.65 -0.85
#